data_AF-N1Q313-F1
#
_entry.id   AF-N1Q313-F1
#
_cell.length_a   1.000
_cell.length_b   1.000
_cell.length_c   1.000
_cell.angle_alpha   90.00
_cell.angle_beta   90.00
_cell.angle_gamma   90.00
#
_symmetry.space_group_name_H-M   'P 1'
#
loop_
_entity.id
_entity.type
_entity.pdbx_description
1 polymer ?
#
loop_
_entity_poly.entity_id
_entity_poly.type
_entity_poly.pdbx_seq_one_letter_code
_entity_poly.pdbx_strand_id
1 'polypeptide(L)'
;MICRKCAQRLARRDASIVTSRTFAQTTSQRAQAVTAQTTTATNPRPNDRPAATSTSAAQPFSTPLTPSPDSLNLPINKDVDKSKQPLKIQSSVPAGTILKGLNFMKNKQDPVALEDSEYPPWLWTVLNKSGAAESGQGQDAEGDLFSKSKKQRRIAAKALKRKQLLDPESLAEKVPIYEQSIDLPSDPKEGLQAREQLTKAMRVRRRSKIKEDNFLKEMS
;
A
#
# COMPACT_ATOMS: atom_id res chain seq x y z
N MET A 1 13.09 -41.11 -14.25
CA MET A 1 14.41 -41.79 -14.32
C MET A 1 15.28 -41.05 -15.33
N ILE A 2 16.43 -40.52 -14.92
CA ILE A 2 17.34 -39.76 -15.79
C ILE A 2 18.14 -40.75 -16.64
N CYS A 3 18.22 -40.55 -17.96
CA CYS A 3 18.93 -41.47 -18.85
C CYS A 3 20.45 -41.35 -18.71
N ARG A 4 21.19 -42.43 -19.03
CA ARG A 4 22.65 -42.51 -18.92
C ARG A 4 23.40 -41.35 -19.61
N LYS A 5 22.89 -40.88 -20.77
CA LYS A 5 23.48 -39.75 -21.51
C LYS A 5 23.28 -38.41 -20.80
N CYS A 6 22.19 -38.24 -20.05
CA CYS A 6 21.95 -37.03 -19.26
C CYS A 6 22.81 -37.01 -18.00
N ALA A 7 22.99 -38.15 -17.33
CA ALA A 7 23.87 -38.25 -16.16
C ALA A 7 25.34 -37.90 -16.48
N GLN A 8 25.87 -38.37 -17.61
CA GLN A 8 27.23 -38.04 -18.06
C GLN A 8 27.41 -36.55 -18.42
N ARG A 9 26.33 -35.88 -18.85
CA ARG A 9 26.37 -34.46 -19.24
C ARG A 9 26.29 -33.52 -18.03
N LEU A 10 25.67 -33.95 -16.93
CA LEU A 10 25.74 -33.23 -15.65
C LEU A 10 27.15 -33.33 -15.04
N ALA A 11 27.76 -34.51 -15.03
CA ALA A 11 29.09 -34.71 -14.46
C ALA A 11 30.21 -33.89 -15.14
N ARG A 12 30.04 -33.51 -16.42
CA ARG A 12 31.01 -32.67 -17.14
C ARG A 12 30.84 -31.17 -16.90
N ARG A 13 29.73 -30.73 -16.31
CA ARG A 13 29.49 -29.31 -15.98
C ARG A 13 30.12 -28.89 -14.66
N ASP A 14 30.44 -29.84 -13.79
CA ASP A 14 31.03 -29.59 -12.46
C ASP A 14 32.57 -29.44 -12.46
N ALA A 15 33.22 -29.57 -13.62
CA ALA A 15 34.62 -29.17 -13.78
C ALA A 15 34.71 -27.65 -13.97
N SER A 16 34.39 -26.92 -12.90
CA SER A 16 34.59 -25.47 -12.79
C SER A 16 36.08 -25.16 -12.89
N ILE A 17 36.42 -24.32 -13.86
CA ILE A 17 37.73 -23.71 -14.02
C ILE A 17 37.96 -22.82 -12.78
N VAL A 18 38.82 -23.28 -11.87
CA VAL A 18 39.30 -22.50 -10.74
C VAL A 18 40.26 -21.45 -11.28
N THR A 19 39.73 -20.27 -11.63
CA THR A 19 40.56 -19.10 -11.88
C THR A 19 40.83 -18.40 -10.56
N SER A 20 41.95 -18.73 -9.92
CA SER A 20 42.46 -18.02 -8.75
C SER A 20 42.87 -16.60 -9.15
N ARG A 21 42.04 -15.61 -8.83
CA ARG A 21 42.41 -14.18 -8.86
C ARG A 21 42.94 -13.79 -7.49
N THR A 22 44.21 -13.43 -7.43
CA THR A 22 44.85 -12.80 -6.27
C THR A 22 44.25 -11.42 -6.05
N PHE A 23 43.57 -11.23 -4.92
CA PHE A 23 43.02 -9.95 -4.50
C PHE A 23 44.02 -9.27 -3.54
N ALA A 24 44.40 -8.03 -3.82
CA ALA A 24 45.22 -7.23 -2.93
C ALA A 24 44.39 -6.78 -1.72
N GLN A 25 44.84 -7.09 -0.52
CA GLN A 25 44.21 -6.65 0.73
C GLN A 25 44.64 -5.21 1.03
N THR A 26 43.69 -4.27 0.98
CA THR A 26 43.85 -2.95 1.61
C THR A 26 43.17 -3.00 2.98
N THR A 27 43.94 -2.65 4.02
CA THR A 27 43.47 -2.59 5.40
C THR A 27 42.58 -1.37 5.60
N SER A 28 41.27 -1.58 5.73
CA SER A 28 40.34 -0.52 6.15
C SER A 28 40.41 -0.36 7.67
N GLN A 29 40.63 0.87 8.13
CA GLN A 29 40.63 1.20 9.55
C GLN A 29 39.21 1.07 10.14
N ARG A 30 39.15 0.53 11.37
CA ARG A 30 37.93 0.27 12.15
C ARG A 30 37.35 1.58 12.67
N ALA A 31 36.16 1.96 12.21
CA ALA A 31 35.38 3.01 12.87
C ALA A 31 34.91 2.53 14.26
N GLN A 32 35.17 3.32 15.29
CA GLN A 32 34.71 3.04 16.65
C GLN A 32 33.23 3.37 16.79
N ALA A 33 32.48 2.47 17.42
CA ALA A 33 31.07 2.68 17.74
C ALA A 33 30.95 3.70 18.87
N VAL A 34 30.19 4.77 18.64
CA VAL A 34 29.80 5.73 19.69
C VAL A 34 28.72 5.06 20.54
N THR A 35 29.10 4.69 21.76
CA THR A 35 28.18 4.19 22.80
C THR A 35 27.13 5.24 23.15
N ALA A 36 25.86 4.83 23.15
CA ALA A 36 24.75 5.60 23.67
C ALA A 36 24.82 5.64 25.21
N GLN A 37 25.54 6.61 25.75
CA GLN A 37 25.45 6.94 27.17
C GLN A 37 24.42 8.06 27.36
N THR A 38 23.26 7.64 27.87
CA THR A 38 22.44 8.32 28.87
C THR A 38 22.78 9.79 29.12
N THR A 39 22.04 10.70 28.49
CA THR A 39 21.91 12.08 29.01
C THR A 39 20.67 12.15 29.89
N THR A 40 20.84 11.84 31.18
CA THR A 40 19.95 12.32 32.24
C THR A 40 20.09 13.83 32.30
N ALA A 41 19.08 14.55 31.82
CA ALA A 41 18.98 15.99 32.03
C ALA A 41 18.58 16.25 33.50
N THR A 42 19.57 16.48 34.36
CA THR A 42 19.37 17.04 35.70
C THR A 42 19.27 18.56 35.57
N ASN A 43 18.05 19.09 35.52
CA ASN A 43 17.81 20.51 35.80
C ASN A 43 17.49 20.67 37.30
N PRO A 44 18.32 21.36 38.09
CA PRO A 44 17.93 21.74 39.45
C PRO A 44 16.91 22.87 39.36
N ARG A 45 15.69 22.63 39.88
CA ARG A 45 14.66 23.66 40.06
C ARG A 45 14.82 24.27 41.45
N PRO A 46 14.98 25.60 41.58
CA PRO A 46 14.94 26.25 42.89
C PRO A 46 13.48 26.48 43.32
N ASN A 47 13.22 26.15 44.58
CA ASN A 47 12.15 26.59 45.49
C ASN A 47 10.67 26.29 45.18
N ASP A 48 10.13 25.40 46.02
CA ASP A 48 8.90 25.52 46.80
C ASP A 48 7.64 26.05 46.12
N ARG A 49 6.91 25.14 45.46
CA ARG A 49 5.44 25.14 45.42
C ARG A 49 4.92 23.69 45.39
N PRO A 50 4.02 23.28 46.31
CA PRO A 50 3.48 21.92 46.30
C PRO A 50 2.56 21.68 45.10
N ALA A 51 2.57 20.43 44.64
CA ALA A 51 1.70 19.94 43.57
C ALA A 51 0.23 20.02 44.00
N ALA A 52 -0.63 20.59 43.14
CA ALA A 52 -2.06 20.54 43.33
C ALA A 52 -2.58 19.12 43.03
N THR A 53 -2.59 18.28 44.06
CA THR A 53 -3.52 17.15 44.16
C THR A 53 -4.89 17.68 44.54
N SER A 54 -5.87 17.53 43.66
CA SER A 54 -7.28 17.53 44.04
C SER A 54 -7.96 16.30 43.47
N THR A 55 -8.03 15.28 44.33
CA THR A 55 -8.97 14.18 44.27
C THR A 55 -10.24 14.65 45.01
N SER A 56 -11.38 14.74 44.35
CA SER A 56 -12.71 14.71 45.01
C SER A 56 -13.75 14.26 43.97
N ALA A 57 -14.22 13.03 44.08
CA ALA A 57 -15.39 12.62 44.86
C ALA A 57 -16.71 12.77 44.06
N ALA A 58 -17.29 11.61 43.78
CA ALA A 58 -18.56 11.30 43.17
C ALA A 58 -19.76 12.20 43.52
N GLN A 59 -20.65 12.41 42.53
CA GLN A 59 -22.09 12.17 42.65
C GLN A 59 -22.70 11.83 41.27
N PRO A 60 -23.50 10.76 41.13
CA PRO A 60 -24.43 10.55 40.02
C PRO A 60 -25.83 11.11 40.35
N PHE A 61 -26.76 10.96 39.40
CA PHE A 61 -28.23 11.06 39.54
C PHE A 61 -28.94 12.36 39.11
N SER A 62 -29.51 12.26 37.90
CA SER A 62 -30.90 12.55 37.51
C SER A 62 -31.42 14.00 37.52
N THR A 63 -31.73 14.50 36.32
CA THR A 63 -32.82 15.45 36.09
C THR A 63 -33.84 14.90 35.07
N PRO A 64 -35.15 15.08 35.31
CA PRO A 64 -36.24 14.39 34.62
C PRO A 64 -36.78 15.11 33.36
N LEU A 65 -37.59 14.38 32.60
CA LEU A 65 -38.30 14.77 31.37
C LEU A 65 -39.18 16.03 31.54
N THR A 66 -39.18 16.88 30.52
CA THR A 66 -40.30 17.77 30.18
C THR A 66 -40.64 17.64 28.69
N PRO A 67 -41.87 17.23 28.32
CA PRO A 67 -42.38 17.33 26.95
C PRO A 67 -43.35 18.52 26.81
N SER A 68 -43.26 19.29 25.72
CA SER A 68 -44.33 20.18 25.25
C SER A 68 -44.09 20.69 23.83
N PRO A 69 -45.15 21.08 23.09
CA PRO A 69 -45.53 20.41 21.85
C PRO A 69 -45.51 21.32 20.62
N ASP A 70 -45.64 20.68 19.46
CA ASP A 70 -46.20 21.14 18.18
C ASP A 70 -46.33 22.65 17.94
N SER A 71 -45.76 23.12 16.83
CA SER A 71 -46.55 23.20 15.58
C SER A 71 -45.83 23.95 14.45
N LEU A 72 -46.23 23.55 13.23
CA LEU A 72 -46.19 24.29 11.96
C LEU A 72 -45.02 24.01 10.99
N ASN A 73 -45.23 22.94 10.22
CA ASN A 73 -45.35 22.96 8.75
C ASN A 73 -44.71 24.15 8.01
N LEU A 74 -43.59 23.90 7.34
CA LEU A 74 -43.16 24.62 6.14
C LEU A 74 -42.77 23.58 5.06
N PRO A 75 -43.12 23.82 3.79
CA PRO A 75 -43.20 22.80 2.76
C PRO A 75 -41.84 22.41 2.19
N ILE A 76 -41.69 21.09 2.02
CA ILE A 76 -41.03 20.37 0.92
C ILE A 76 -40.30 21.26 -0.08
N ASN A 77 -38.97 21.17 -0.09
CA ASN A 77 -38.24 20.91 -1.32
C ASN A 77 -37.33 19.71 -1.08
N LYS A 78 -37.76 18.57 -1.65
CA LYS A 78 -36.96 17.37 -1.81
C LYS A 78 -35.88 17.69 -2.83
N ASP A 79 -34.73 18.19 -2.37
CA ASP A 79 -33.53 18.13 -3.18
C ASP A 79 -33.07 16.68 -3.21
N VAL A 80 -33.39 16.08 -4.34
CA VAL A 80 -33.01 14.76 -4.83
C VAL A 80 -31.64 14.36 -4.29
N ASP A 81 -31.65 13.32 -3.46
CA ASP A 81 -30.51 12.45 -3.21
C ASP A 81 -29.90 12.07 -4.57
N LYS A 82 -28.86 12.82 -4.94
CA LYS A 82 -27.98 12.46 -6.05
C LYS A 82 -27.25 11.21 -5.57
N SER A 83 -27.88 10.06 -5.82
CA SER A 83 -27.22 8.76 -5.75
C SER A 83 -25.84 8.93 -6.37
N LYS A 84 -24.80 8.72 -5.56
CA LYS A 84 -23.42 8.61 -6.04
C LYS A 84 -23.37 7.35 -6.90
N GLN A 85 -23.88 7.48 -8.12
CA GLN A 85 -23.50 6.59 -9.21
C GLN A 85 -21.98 6.61 -9.26
N PRO A 86 -21.32 5.45 -9.46
CA PRO A 86 -19.87 5.42 -9.58
C PRO A 86 -19.50 6.47 -10.62
N LEU A 87 -18.64 7.42 -10.25
CA LEU A 87 -18.16 8.44 -11.16
C LEU A 87 -17.66 7.70 -12.40
N LYS A 88 -18.47 7.72 -13.48
CA LYS A 88 -18.02 7.21 -14.77
C LYS A 88 -16.77 8.03 -15.03
N ILE A 89 -15.63 7.33 -15.11
CA ILE A 89 -14.36 7.94 -15.48
C ILE A 89 -14.60 8.46 -16.89
N GLN A 90 -14.96 9.74 -17.00
CA GLN A 90 -15.26 10.38 -18.27
C GLN A 90 -13.95 10.45 -19.04
N SER A 91 -14.01 10.12 -20.33
CA SER A 91 -12.87 10.34 -21.20
C SER A 91 -12.54 11.83 -21.24
N SER A 92 -11.26 12.14 -21.38
CA SER A 92 -10.81 13.52 -21.60
C SER A 92 -10.99 13.98 -23.05
N VAL A 93 -11.31 13.06 -23.96
CA VAL A 93 -11.39 13.30 -25.41
C VAL A 93 -12.85 13.13 -25.84
N PRO A 94 -13.52 14.20 -26.30
CA PRO A 94 -14.90 14.09 -26.74
C PRO A 94 -15.02 13.26 -28.02
N ALA A 95 -16.20 12.64 -28.20
CA ALA A 95 -16.55 11.90 -29.40
C ALA A 95 -16.38 12.78 -30.66
N GLY A 96 -15.92 12.17 -31.76
CA GLY A 96 -15.66 12.87 -33.02
C GLY A 96 -14.27 13.52 -33.13
N THR A 97 -13.43 13.44 -32.10
CA THR A 97 -12.07 13.99 -32.16
C THR A 97 -11.16 13.14 -33.06
N ILE A 98 -10.53 13.75 -34.06
CA ILE A 98 -9.54 13.08 -34.91
C ILE A 98 -8.23 12.89 -34.13
N LEU A 99 -7.83 11.63 -33.94
CA LEU A 99 -6.60 11.29 -33.21
C LEU A 99 -5.40 11.37 -34.16
N LYS A 100 -4.79 12.54 -34.21
CA LYS A 100 -3.68 12.86 -35.12
C LYS A 100 -2.47 11.95 -34.90
N GLY A 101 -1.87 11.47 -35.99
CA GLY A 101 -0.58 10.77 -35.95
C GLY A 101 -0.63 9.31 -35.52
N LEU A 102 -1.83 8.70 -35.48
CA LEU A 102 -1.98 7.26 -35.28
C LEU A 102 -1.92 6.48 -36.60
N ASN A 103 -2.35 7.09 -37.71
CA ASN A 103 -2.29 6.43 -39.00
C ASN A 103 -0.90 6.54 -39.65
N PHE A 104 -0.31 5.39 -39.98
CA PHE A 104 0.94 5.28 -40.72
C PHE A 104 0.74 4.90 -42.20
N MET A 105 -0.50 4.67 -42.64
CA MET A 105 -0.84 4.25 -44.00
C MET A 105 -1.19 5.45 -44.87
N LYS A 106 -0.54 5.60 -46.03
CA LYS A 106 -0.71 6.76 -46.93
C LYS A 106 -2.14 6.96 -47.46
N ASN A 107 -2.93 5.89 -47.57
CA ASN A 107 -4.26 5.90 -48.18
C ASN A 107 -5.40 5.86 -47.13
N LYS A 108 -5.08 6.04 -45.85
CA LYS A 108 -6.07 6.01 -44.77
C LYS A 108 -6.10 7.36 -44.06
N GLN A 109 -7.23 7.64 -43.41
CA GLN A 109 -7.38 8.80 -42.54
C GLN A 109 -7.02 8.40 -41.09
N ASP A 110 -6.62 9.38 -40.28
CA ASP A 110 -6.48 9.20 -38.83
C ASP A 110 -7.81 8.71 -38.21
N PRO A 111 -7.76 7.79 -37.24
CA PRO A 111 -8.95 7.29 -36.58
C PRO A 111 -9.65 8.39 -35.79
N VAL A 112 -10.97 8.35 -35.79
CA VAL A 112 -11.83 9.28 -35.05
C VAL A 112 -12.26 8.64 -33.74
N ALA A 113 -12.20 9.39 -32.64
CA ALA A 113 -12.68 8.94 -31.34
C ALA A 113 -14.19 8.69 -31.38
N LEU A 114 -14.63 7.51 -30.92
CA LEU A 114 -16.03 7.14 -30.80
C LEU A 114 -16.59 7.60 -29.44
N GLU A 115 -17.86 7.33 -29.16
CA GLU A 115 -18.46 7.62 -27.86
C GLU A 115 -17.93 6.67 -26.76
N ASP A 116 -17.82 7.15 -25.53
CA ASP A 116 -17.31 6.38 -24.36
C ASP A 116 -18.05 5.06 -24.12
N SER A 117 -19.31 4.96 -24.56
CA SER A 117 -20.18 3.78 -24.46
C SER A 117 -19.82 2.67 -25.46
N GLU A 118 -19.27 3.04 -26.61
CA GLU A 118 -18.88 2.10 -27.66
C GLU A 118 -17.53 1.44 -27.38
N TYR A 119 -16.72 2.08 -26.52
CA TYR A 119 -15.47 1.49 -26.06
C TYR A 119 -15.70 0.36 -25.06
N PRO A 120 -14.91 -0.73 -25.13
CA PRO A 120 -15.01 -1.82 -24.18
C PRO A 120 -14.79 -1.37 -22.73
N PRO A 121 -15.48 -1.98 -21.74
CA PRO A 121 -15.41 -1.56 -20.34
C PRO A 121 -14.01 -1.71 -19.72
N TRP A 122 -13.18 -2.63 -20.23
CA TRP A 122 -11.83 -2.83 -19.72
C TRP A 122 -10.93 -1.60 -19.94
N LEU A 123 -11.20 -0.75 -20.94
CA LEU A 123 -10.41 0.45 -21.24
C LEU A 123 -10.32 1.39 -20.03
N TRP A 124 -11.46 1.59 -19.37
CA TRP A 124 -11.59 2.44 -18.20
C TRP A 124 -10.91 1.86 -16.95
N THR A 125 -10.59 0.57 -16.96
CA THR A 125 -9.89 -0.11 -15.86
C THR A 125 -8.38 -0.18 -16.05
N VAL A 126 -7.84 0.16 -17.23
CA VAL A 126 -6.40 0.04 -17.53
C VAL A 126 -5.54 0.95 -16.67
N LEU A 127 -6.04 2.16 -16.35
CA LEU A 127 -5.31 3.12 -15.51
C LEU A 127 -5.29 2.72 -14.03
N ASN A 128 -6.14 1.77 -13.61
CA ASN A 128 -6.11 1.18 -12.27
C ASN A 128 -4.92 0.24 -12.18
N LYS A 129 -3.71 0.82 -12.20
CA LYS A 129 -2.46 0.09 -12.06
C LYS A 129 -2.55 -0.70 -10.76
N SER A 130 -2.21 -1.99 -10.84
CA SER A 130 -2.42 -3.02 -9.81
C SER A 130 -1.75 -2.77 -8.45
N GLY A 131 -1.14 -1.60 -8.22
CA GLY A 131 -0.63 -1.17 -6.92
C GLY A 131 -1.50 -0.11 -6.23
N ALA A 132 -2.42 0.55 -6.94
CA ALA A 132 -3.28 1.60 -6.40
C ALA A 132 -4.68 1.11 -6.02
N ALA A 133 -5.17 0.03 -6.65
CA ALA A 133 -6.52 -0.48 -6.39
C ALA A 133 -6.62 -1.32 -5.10
N GLU A 134 -5.64 -2.16 -4.77
CA GLU A 134 -5.63 -2.90 -3.50
C GLU A 134 -5.29 -2.02 -2.28
N SER A 135 -4.81 -0.80 -2.52
CA SER A 135 -4.54 0.22 -1.50
C SER A 135 -5.53 1.40 -1.59
N GLY A 136 -6.60 1.25 -2.39
CA GLY A 136 -7.55 2.32 -2.75
C GLY A 136 -8.60 2.68 -1.70
N GLN A 137 -8.45 2.24 -0.45
CA GLN A 137 -9.34 2.64 0.66
C GLN A 137 -8.56 3.06 1.93
N GLY A 138 -7.34 3.60 1.77
CA GLY A 138 -6.56 4.06 2.93
C GLY A 138 -5.42 5.07 2.67
N GLN A 139 -5.16 5.48 1.43
CA GLN A 139 -3.97 6.28 1.11
C GLN A 139 -4.00 7.74 1.55
N ASP A 140 -5.16 8.34 1.81
CA ASP A 140 -5.21 9.74 2.26
C ASP A 140 -4.56 9.93 3.64
N ALA A 141 -4.53 8.89 4.47
CA ALA A 141 -3.83 8.91 5.76
C ALA A 141 -2.36 8.47 5.65
N GLU A 142 -2.03 7.57 4.71
CA GLU A 142 -0.67 7.05 4.55
C GLU A 142 0.26 8.12 3.94
N GLY A 143 -0.24 8.91 2.98
CA GLY A 143 0.50 10.04 2.40
C GLY A 143 0.87 11.13 3.42
N ASP A 144 0.09 11.27 4.49
CA ASP A 144 0.33 12.26 5.55
C ASP A 144 1.43 11.82 6.56
N LEU A 145 1.72 10.51 6.64
CA LEU A 145 2.84 9.99 7.45
C LEU A 145 4.20 10.38 6.87
N PHE A 146 4.26 10.59 5.55
CA PHE A 146 5.47 10.99 4.85
C PHE A 146 5.50 12.49 4.49
N SER A 147 4.59 13.28 5.05
CA SER A 147 4.64 14.73 4.86
C SER A 147 5.89 15.34 5.50
N LYS A 148 6.46 16.36 4.85
CA LYS A 148 7.62 17.11 5.35
C LYS A 148 7.36 17.83 6.68
N SER A 149 6.09 18.07 7.05
CA SER A 149 5.73 18.76 8.31
C SER A 149 5.73 17.83 9.53
N LYS A 150 6.42 18.22 10.61
CA LYS A 150 6.46 17.47 11.89
C LYS A 150 5.09 17.34 12.56
N LYS A 151 4.21 18.34 12.42
CA LYS A 151 2.87 18.34 13.02
C LYS A 151 1.96 17.32 12.34
N GLN A 152 1.99 17.25 11.02
CA GLN A 152 1.24 16.29 10.21
C GLN A 152 1.64 14.85 10.56
N ARG A 153 2.94 14.56 10.57
CA ARG A 153 3.44 13.24 11.01
C ARG A 153 2.97 12.83 12.41
N ARG A 154 2.92 13.76 13.37
CA ARG A 154 2.41 13.48 14.73
C ARG A 154 0.91 13.19 14.73
N ILE A 155 0.13 13.93 13.94
CA ILE A 155 -1.32 13.73 13.84
C ILE A 155 -1.60 12.38 13.16
N ALA A 156 -0.93 12.09 12.05
CA ALA A 156 -1.02 10.83 11.34
C ALA A 156 -0.61 9.64 12.24
N ALA A 157 0.52 9.73 12.95
CA ALA A 157 0.94 8.70 13.91
C ALA A 157 -0.07 8.49 15.05
N LYS A 158 -0.67 9.57 15.58
CA LYS A 158 -1.71 9.48 16.60
C LYS A 158 -3.00 8.87 16.04
N ALA A 159 -3.33 9.15 14.78
CA ALA A 159 -4.48 8.56 14.10
C ALA A 159 -4.27 7.06 13.86
N LEU A 160 -3.10 6.64 13.39
CA LEU A 160 -2.75 5.22 13.24
C LEU A 160 -2.83 4.47 14.57
N LYS A 161 -2.25 5.02 15.64
CA LYS A 161 -2.31 4.39 16.97
C LYS A 161 -3.74 4.22 17.48
N ARG A 162 -4.62 5.19 17.19
CA ARG A 162 -6.05 5.09 17.53
C ARG A 162 -6.75 4.00 16.72
N LYS A 163 -6.49 3.91 15.41
CA LYS A 163 -7.03 2.85 14.55
C LYS A 163 -6.58 1.46 15.02
N GLN A 164 -5.29 1.30 15.30
CA GLN A 164 -4.72 0.05 15.84
C GLN A 164 -5.34 -0.36 17.18
N LEU A 165 -5.67 0.61 18.04
CA LEU A 165 -6.32 0.33 19.33
C LEU A 165 -7.79 -0.09 19.16
N LEU A 166 -8.48 0.49 18.18
CA LEU A 166 -9.89 0.23 17.92
C LEU A 166 -10.10 -1.16 17.29
N ASP A 167 -9.20 -1.56 16.38
CA ASP A 167 -9.27 -2.81 15.64
C ASP A 167 -8.09 -3.73 15.97
N PRO A 168 -8.04 -4.34 17.17
CA PRO A 168 -6.93 -5.18 17.61
C PRO A 168 -6.75 -6.45 16.73
N GLU A 169 -7.82 -6.92 16.08
CA GLU A 169 -7.76 -8.06 15.15
C GLU A 169 -7.12 -7.69 13.80
N SER A 170 -7.30 -6.44 13.35
CA SER A 170 -6.67 -5.94 12.11
C SER A 170 -5.16 -5.73 12.24
N LEU A 171 -4.64 -5.74 13.47
CA LEU A 171 -3.22 -5.64 13.77
C LEU A 171 -2.50 -6.97 13.56
N ALA A 172 -3.22 -8.09 13.54
CA ALA A 172 -2.62 -9.37 13.20
C ALA A 172 -2.01 -9.29 11.80
N GLU A 173 -0.73 -9.66 11.68
CA GLU A 173 -0.01 -9.56 10.42
C GLU A 173 -0.73 -10.37 9.33
N LYS A 174 -1.13 -9.70 8.25
CA LYS A 174 -1.76 -10.38 7.12
C LYS A 174 -0.73 -11.27 6.45
N VAL A 175 -0.80 -12.57 6.74
CA VAL A 175 0.05 -13.58 6.11
C VAL A 175 -0.08 -13.45 4.58
N PRO A 176 1.02 -13.20 3.86
CA PRO A 176 1.00 -13.07 2.41
C PRO A 176 0.49 -14.35 1.73
N ILE A 177 -0.23 -14.20 0.61
CA ILE A 177 -0.89 -15.32 -0.09
C ILE A 177 0.05 -16.48 -0.46
N TYR A 178 1.34 -16.22 -0.65
CA TYR A 178 2.33 -17.23 -1.01
C TYR A 178 2.92 -17.99 0.20
N GLU A 179 2.60 -17.58 1.43
CA GLU A 179 2.99 -18.27 2.67
C GLU A 179 1.82 -19.04 3.28
N GLN A 180 0.61 -18.82 2.76
CA GLN A 180 -0.60 -19.52 3.19
C GLN A 180 -0.59 -20.97 2.68
N SER A 181 -0.98 -21.91 3.55
CA SER A 181 -1.19 -23.32 3.23
C SER A 181 -2.67 -23.68 3.05
N ILE A 182 -3.53 -22.67 2.87
CA ILE A 182 -4.97 -22.85 2.68
C ILE A 182 -5.21 -23.31 1.26
N ASP A 183 -6.09 -24.30 1.08
CA ASP A 183 -6.44 -24.80 -0.24
C ASP A 183 -7.06 -23.70 -1.10
N LEU A 184 -6.68 -23.69 -2.38
CA LEU A 184 -7.28 -22.76 -3.33
C LEU A 184 -8.75 -23.14 -3.59
N PRO A 185 -9.63 -22.15 -3.87
CA PRO A 185 -11.02 -22.41 -4.20
C PRO A 185 -11.15 -23.43 -5.35
N SER A 186 -12.05 -24.40 -5.17
CA SER A 186 -12.30 -25.44 -6.18
C SER A 186 -13.15 -24.94 -7.35
N ASP A 187 -13.86 -23.82 -7.18
CA ASP A 187 -14.70 -23.25 -8.23
C ASP A 187 -13.86 -22.86 -9.45
N PRO A 188 -14.27 -23.20 -10.67
CA PRO A 188 -13.41 -23.06 -11.85
C PRO A 188 -13.04 -21.60 -12.14
N LYS A 189 -13.94 -20.65 -11.92
CA LYS A 189 -13.67 -19.22 -12.17
C LYS A 189 -12.79 -18.62 -11.07
N GLU A 190 -13.12 -18.88 -9.82
CA GLU A 190 -12.41 -18.33 -8.66
C GLU A 190 -11.04 -18.98 -8.46
N GLY A 191 -10.95 -20.29 -8.67
CA GLY A 191 -9.70 -21.04 -8.61
C GLY A 191 -8.67 -20.58 -9.65
N LEU A 192 -9.11 -20.24 -10.87
CA LEU A 192 -8.22 -19.63 -11.88
C LEU A 192 -7.69 -18.27 -11.41
N GLN A 193 -8.57 -17.42 -10.89
CA GLN A 193 -8.17 -16.10 -10.37
C GLN A 193 -7.21 -16.22 -9.17
N ALA A 194 -7.49 -17.12 -8.23
CA ALA A 194 -6.63 -17.38 -7.07
C ALA A 194 -5.24 -17.89 -7.50
N ARG A 195 -5.17 -18.78 -8.50
CA ARG A 195 -3.90 -19.25 -9.08
C ARG A 195 -3.13 -18.12 -9.75
N GLU A 196 -3.82 -17.25 -10.50
CA GLU A 196 -3.19 -16.07 -11.10
C GLU A 196 -2.66 -15.10 -10.05
N GLN A 197 -3.42 -14.85 -8.98
CA GLN A 197 -3.01 -14.00 -7.87
C GLN A 197 -1.77 -14.56 -7.16
N LEU A 198 -1.76 -15.86 -6.85
CA LEU A 198 -0.59 -16.53 -6.26
C LEU A 198 0.64 -16.41 -7.16
N THR A 199 0.47 -16.61 -8.48
CA THR A 199 1.56 -16.48 -9.47
C THR A 199 2.08 -15.05 -9.53
N LYS A 200 1.19 -14.04 -9.51
CA LYS A 200 1.56 -12.61 -9.48
C LYS A 200 2.33 -12.28 -8.20
N ALA A 201 1.85 -12.74 -7.04
CA ALA A 201 2.49 -12.51 -5.75
C ALA A 201 3.89 -13.15 -5.68
N MET A 202 4.03 -14.40 -6.14
CA MET A 202 5.33 -15.08 -6.24
C MET A 202 6.29 -14.36 -7.19
N ARG A 203 5.79 -13.81 -8.30
CA ARG A 203 6.59 -13.02 -9.24
C ARG A 203 7.09 -11.73 -8.59
N VAL A 204 6.27 -11.06 -7.79
CA VAL A 204 6.66 -9.84 -7.06
C VAL A 204 7.76 -10.16 -6.05
N ARG A 205 7.61 -11.21 -5.24
CA ARG A 205 8.64 -11.69 -4.29
C ARG A 205 9.95 -12.04 -5.00
N ARG A 206 9.88 -12.72 -6.15
CA ARG A 206 11.08 -13.04 -6.93
C ARG A 206 11.78 -11.78 -7.44
N ARG A 207 11.01 -10.79 -7.91
CA ARG A 207 11.55 -9.51 -8.38
C ARG A 207 12.19 -8.69 -7.25
N SER A 208 11.61 -8.68 -6.05
CA SER A 208 12.23 -8.00 -4.91
C SER A 208 13.53 -8.68 -4.50
N LYS A 209 13.53 -10.02 -4.41
CA LYS A 209 14.74 -10.79 -4.11
C LYS A 209 15.87 -10.54 -5.12
N ILE A 210 15.56 -10.57 -6.42
CA ILE A 210 16.57 -10.28 -7.46
C ILE A 210 17.14 -8.87 -7.30
N LYS A 211 16.29 -7.88 -6.96
CA LYS A 211 16.78 -6.50 -6.74
C LYS A 211 17.69 -6.40 -5.53
N GLU A 212 17.33 -7.04 -4.43
CA GLU A 212 18.15 -7.10 -3.21
C GLU A 212 19.47 -7.82 -3.45
N ASP A 213 19.45 -9.00 -4.07
CA ASP A 213 20.64 -9.77 -4.40
C ASP A 213 21.58 -8.97 -5.34
N ASN A 214 21.02 -8.30 -6.35
CA ASN A 214 21.80 -7.44 -7.24
C ASN A 214 22.40 -6.25 -6.50
N PHE A 215 21.63 -5.60 -5.62
CA PHE A 215 22.10 -4.47 -4.82
C PHE A 215 23.24 -4.89 -3.89
N LEU A 216 23.06 -5.98 -3.14
CA LEU A 216 24.09 -6.49 -2.22
C LEU A 216 25.35 -6.94 -2.96
N LYS A 217 25.19 -7.55 -4.14
CA LYS A 217 26.31 -7.94 -5.00
C LYS A 217 27.09 -6.75 -5.57
N GLU A 218 26.44 -5.64 -5.85
CA GLU A 218 27.11 -4.41 -6.29
C GLU A 218 27.86 -3.72 -5.15
N MET A 219 27.40 -3.91 -3.91
CA MET A 219 28.00 -3.32 -2.70
C MET A 219 29.13 -4.14 -2.07
N SER A 220 29.30 -5.42 -2.46
CA SER A 220 30.33 -6.34 -1.95
C SER A 220 31.55 -6.44 -2.87
#